data_AF-A0A7S8HY86-F1
#
_entry.id   AF-A0A7S8HY86-F1
#
_cell.length_a   1.000
_cell.length_b   1.000
_cell.length_c   1.000
_cell.angle_alpha   90.00
_cell.angle_beta   90.00
_cell.angle_gamma   90.00
#
_symmetry.space_group_name_H-M   'P 1'
#
loop_
_entity.id
_entity.type
_entity.pdbx_description
1 polymer ?
#
loop_
_entity_poly.entity_id
_entity_poly.type
_entity_poly.pdbx_seq_one_letter_code
_entity_poly.pdbx_strand_id
1 'polypeptide(L)'
;MEITLGFGLAAIVVITRTKEGRKWSFLQFVTSAGLEAFFDFAIYFALSILIASIVVLANKDFGVSTSGFGACEAEIALAMSVACVLPLMYPVGLLPAHQSHSEHPQESASDRSRESKRGLYHFRLLLFSLLTVLFFYPFVSQAIHNWAPSRIGEGKGPGGETVVTNEEFERVQKVCFGSVKYLAFWESQLLAATELASSLLIYFFLFWHLISAHIQRMEIDEEDIGAMTGGLLRIMGRIKSVWKRSKPLITLFLCVPAALDGILLYCIFHLRHIQAQIAQGLGGQYAGNEWGFGQIVSIVIFVPVLVDMAFTGWTYRTSVLP
;
A
#
# COMPACT_ATOMS: atom_id res chain seq x y z
N MET A 1 5.42 -16.46 0.78
CA MET A 1 4.60 -16.42 2.02
C MET A 1 3.68 -15.21 2.02
N GLU A 2 4.17 -13.98 1.94
CA GLU A 2 3.32 -12.76 1.90
C GLU A 2 2.45 -12.68 0.65
N ILE A 3 3.03 -12.88 -0.54
CA ILE A 3 2.28 -12.90 -1.81
C ILE A 3 1.20 -13.98 -1.78
N THR A 4 1.53 -15.17 -1.29
CA THR A 4 0.57 -16.30 -1.15
C THR A 4 -0.53 -16.03 -0.11
N LEU A 5 -0.24 -15.28 0.96
CA LEU A 5 -1.23 -14.88 1.97
C LEU A 5 -2.12 -13.75 1.45
N GLY A 6 -1.57 -12.75 0.75
CA GLY A 6 -2.31 -11.66 0.12
C GLY A 6 -3.24 -12.15 -1.01
N PHE A 7 -2.71 -12.98 -1.93
CA PHE A 7 -3.53 -13.65 -2.94
C PHE A 7 -4.54 -14.62 -2.32
N GLY A 8 -4.16 -15.32 -1.24
CA GLY A 8 -5.06 -16.20 -0.48
C GLY A 8 -6.23 -15.44 0.14
N LEU A 9 -5.97 -14.33 0.82
CA LEU A 9 -6.99 -13.44 1.39
C LEU A 9 -7.87 -12.81 0.32
N ALA A 10 -7.27 -12.29 -0.77
CA ALA A 10 -8.01 -11.74 -1.89
C ALA A 10 -8.93 -12.78 -2.54
N ALA A 11 -8.42 -14.00 -2.78
CA ALA A 11 -9.20 -15.11 -3.31
C ALA A 11 -10.31 -15.55 -2.35
N ILE A 12 -10.04 -15.64 -1.05
CA ILE A 12 -11.04 -15.97 -0.03
C ILE A 12 -12.13 -14.90 0.02
N VAL A 13 -11.79 -13.62 -0.09
CA VAL A 13 -12.78 -12.52 -0.14
C VAL A 13 -13.64 -12.60 -1.40
N VAL A 14 -13.05 -12.89 -2.57
CA VAL A 14 -13.83 -13.08 -3.81
C VAL A 14 -14.75 -14.30 -3.73
N ILE A 15 -14.25 -15.42 -3.21
CA ILE A 15 -15.02 -16.67 -3.11
C ILE A 15 -16.14 -16.53 -2.07
N THR A 16 -15.86 -15.89 -0.92
CA THR A 16 -16.88 -15.64 0.11
C THR A 16 -17.96 -14.68 -0.36
N ARG A 17 -17.65 -13.70 -1.21
CA ARG A 17 -18.65 -12.78 -1.79
C ARG A 17 -19.52 -13.41 -2.89
N THR A 18 -19.08 -14.49 -3.51
CA THR A 18 -19.81 -15.11 -4.62
C THR A 18 -20.76 -16.22 -4.19
N LYS A 19 -20.64 -16.72 -2.96
CA LYS A 19 -21.39 -17.86 -2.46
C LYS A 19 -22.21 -17.50 -1.22
N GLU A 20 -23.49 -17.83 -1.27
CA GLU A 20 -24.43 -17.67 -0.15
C GLU A 20 -24.62 -19.02 0.57
N GLY A 21 -24.74 -18.98 1.90
CA GLY A 21 -25.00 -20.16 2.73
C GLY A 21 -24.39 -20.05 4.14
N ARG A 22 -24.86 -20.89 5.07
CA ARG A 22 -24.45 -20.84 6.50
C ARG A 22 -22.93 -21.01 6.74
N LYS A 23 -22.24 -21.81 5.93
CA LYS A 23 -20.78 -21.94 5.99
C LYS A 23 -20.06 -20.69 5.47
N TRP A 24 -20.65 -20.02 4.49
CA TRP A 24 -20.12 -18.79 3.90
C TRP A 24 -20.35 -17.58 4.80
N SER A 25 -21.48 -17.51 5.52
CA SER A 25 -21.70 -16.47 6.53
C SER A 25 -20.69 -16.54 7.68
N PHE A 26 -20.35 -17.74 8.14
CA PHE A 26 -19.26 -17.94 9.11
C PHE A 26 -17.92 -17.43 8.55
N LEU A 27 -17.57 -17.84 7.33
CA LEU A 27 -16.31 -17.46 6.72
C LEU A 27 -16.25 -15.95 6.45
N GLN A 28 -17.35 -15.32 6.03
CA GLN A 28 -17.48 -13.87 5.88
C GLN A 28 -17.29 -13.14 7.21
N PHE A 29 -17.85 -13.65 8.31
CA PHE A 29 -17.71 -13.05 9.63
C PHE A 29 -16.26 -13.10 10.12
N VAL A 30 -15.62 -14.27 10.03
CA VAL A 30 -14.22 -14.46 10.43
C VAL A 30 -13.26 -13.67 9.54
N THR A 31 -13.50 -13.65 8.22
CA THR A 31 -12.64 -12.88 7.28
C THR A 31 -12.82 -11.37 7.43
N SER A 32 -14.02 -10.89 7.79
CA SER A 32 -14.22 -9.48 8.13
C SER A 32 -13.40 -9.09 9.35
N ALA A 33 -13.46 -9.87 10.44
CA ALA A 33 -12.65 -9.62 11.63
C ALA A 33 -11.14 -9.65 11.31
N GLY A 34 -10.70 -10.62 10.51
CA GLY A 34 -9.32 -10.69 10.05
C GLY A 34 -8.87 -9.47 9.24
N LEU A 35 -9.72 -8.93 8.37
CA LEU A 35 -9.41 -7.70 7.61
C LEU A 35 -9.38 -6.46 8.49
N GLU A 36 -10.22 -6.40 9.52
CA GLU A 36 -10.21 -5.32 10.51
C GLU A 36 -8.91 -5.34 11.32
N ALA A 37 -8.56 -6.50 11.90
CA ALA A 37 -7.29 -6.68 12.59
C ALA A 37 -6.10 -6.38 11.67
N PHE A 38 -6.13 -6.86 10.42
CA PHE A 38 -5.07 -6.62 9.46
C PHE A 38 -4.85 -5.14 9.24
N PHE A 39 -5.92 -4.36 9.04
CA PHE A 39 -5.81 -2.91 8.90
C PHE A 39 -5.16 -2.27 10.14
N ASP A 40 -5.64 -2.63 11.32
CA ASP A 40 -5.22 -2.01 12.57
C ASP A 40 -3.73 -2.30 12.87
N PHE A 41 -3.20 -3.48 12.52
CA PHE A 41 -1.76 -3.75 12.67
C PHE A 41 -0.92 -3.19 11.51
N ALA A 42 -1.38 -3.38 10.26
CA ALA A 42 -0.64 -2.95 9.09
C ALA A 42 -0.50 -1.42 9.00
N ILE A 43 -1.46 -0.65 9.52
CA ILE A 43 -1.36 0.82 9.53
C ILE A 43 -0.22 1.33 10.41
N TYR A 44 -0.03 0.77 11.61
CA TYR A 44 1.07 1.17 12.49
C TYR A 44 2.42 0.70 11.96
N PHE A 45 2.45 -0.49 11.35
CA PHE A 45 3.64 -0.98 10.67
C PHE A 45 4.02 -0.06 9.50
N ALA A 46 3.07 0.26 8.62
CA ALA A 46 3.28 1.16 7.49
C ALA A 46 3.71 2.56 7.96
N LEU A 47 3.09 3.09 9.02
CA LEU A 47 3.48 4.36 9.61
C LEU A 47 4.95 4.37 10.04
N SER A 48 5.38 3.30 10.72
CA SER A 48 6.76 3.15 11.19
C SER A 48 7.76 3.09 10.02
N ILE A 49 7.43 2.34 8.97
CA ILE A 49 8.26 2.26 7.76
C ILE A 49 8.30 3.60 7.03
N LEU A 50 7.18 4.31 6.89
CA LEU A 50 7.16 5.63 6.25
C LEU A 50 8.01 6.64 7.00
N ILE A 51 7.91 6.70 8.34
CA ILE A 51 8.75 7.60 9.15
C ILE A 51 10.23 7.24 8.97
N ALA A 52 10.58 5.96 9.02
CA ALA A 52 11.96 5.51 8.78
C ALA A 52 12.45 5.91 7.37
N SER A 53 11.65 5.69 6.33
CA SER A 53 11.95 6.09 4.95
C SER A 53 12.14 7.60 4.84
N ILE A 54 11.29 8.41 5.47
CA ILE A 54 11.42 9.88 5.49
C ILE A 54 12.75 10.30 6.13
N VAL A 55 13.08 9.74 7.30
CA VAL A 55 14.34 10.07 8.01
C VAL A 55 15.56 9.70 7.17
N VAL A 56 15.55 8.51 6.56
CA VAL A 56 16.62 8.03 5.68
C VAL A 56 16.77 8.96 4.48
N LEU A 57 15.67 9.21 3.75
CA LEU A 57 15.69 10.08 2.57
C LEU A 57 16.08 11.52 2.91
N ALA A 58 15.60 12.07 4.02
CA ALA A 58 15.96 13.42 4.47
C ALA A 58 17.45 13.54 4.79
N ASN A 59 18.03 12.56 5.48
CA ASN A 59 19.46 12.55 5.76
C ASN A 59 20.31 12.57 4.48
N LYS A 60 19.86 11.85 3.43
CA LYS A 60 20.49 11.90 2.10
C LYS A 60 20.24 13.24 1.40
N ASP A 61 19.00 13.69 1.34
CA ASP A 61 18.59 14.84 0.52
C ASP A 61 19.22 16.14 1.02
N PHE A 62 19.38 16.27 2.34
CA PHE A 62 20.03 17.41 3.00
C PHE A 62 21.52 17.21 3.24
N GLY A 63 22.11 16.07 2.85
CA GLY A 63 23.54 15.80 2.97
C GLY A 63 24.05 15.76 4.41
N VAL A 64 23.18 15.44 5.38
CA VAL A 64 23.53 15.40 6.81
C VAL A 64 24.46 14.22 7.10
N SER A 65 24.19 13.06 6.49
CA SER A 65 25.11 11.92 6.49
C SER A 65 24.84 11.00 5.30
N THR A 66 25.91 10.56 4.65
CA THR A 66 25.90 9.50 3.64
C THR A 66 26.46 8.17 4.17
N SER A 67 26.80 8.10 5.46
CA SER A 67 27.32 6.88 6.09
C SER A 67 26.25 5.78 6.07
N GLY A 68 26.49 4.71 5.32
CA GLY A 68 25.54 3.60 5.17
C GLY A 68 24.50 3.79 4.07
N PHE A 69 24.54 4.89 3.31
CA PHE A 69 23.66 5.08 2.15
C PHE A 69 24.17 4.25 0.96
N GLY A 70 23.46 3.17 0.64
CA GLY A 70 23.71 2.39 -0.57
C GLY A 70 23.23 3.10 -1.84
N ALA A 71 23.79 2.74 -3.00
CA ALA A 71 23.39 3.29 -4.30
C ALA A 71 21.87 3.17 -4.57
N CYS A 72 21.23 2.13 -4.03
CA CYS A 72 19.83 1.83 -4.25
C CYS A 72 18.94 2.14 -3.03
N GLU A 73 19.45 2.78 -1.98
CA GLU A 73 18.71 2.96 -0.73
C GLU A 73 17.43 3.80 -0.90
N ALA A 74 17.48 4.80 -1.79
CA ALA A 74 16.32 5.64 -2.09
C ALA A 74 15.22 4.90 -2.87
N GLU A 75 15.61 4.04 -3.81
CA GLU A 75 14.70 3.15 -4.55
C GLU A 75 14.05 2.15 -3.60
N ILE A 76 14.83 1.51 -2.72
CA ILE A 76 14.29 0.59 -1.72
C ILE A 76 13.33 1.32 -0.76
N ALA A 77 13.67 2.53 -0.31
CA ALA A 77 12.81 3.30 0.59
C ALA A 77 11.46 3.61 -0.05
N LEU A 78 11.41 4.00 -1.34
CA LEU A 78 10.14 4.21 -2.04
C LEU A 78 9.38 2.89 -2.23
N ALA A 79 10.02 1.87 -2.80
CA ALA A 79 9.40 0.57 -3.04
C ALA A 79 8.78 -0.02 -1.77
N MET A 80 9.51 0.04 -0.65
CA MET A 80 9.06 -0.42 0.66
C MET A 80 7.87 0.39 1.18
N SER A 81 7.92 1.71 0.99
CA SER A 81 6.81 2.61 1.37
C SER A 81 5.54 2.27 0.59
N VAL A 82 5.65 2.02 -0.72
CA VAL A 82 4.54 1.59 -1.57
C VAL A 82 4.02 0.21 -1.13
N ALA A 83 4.90 -0.77 -0.94
CA ALA A 83 4.53 -2.14 -0.56
C ALA A 83 3.82 -2.19 0.81
N CYS A 84 4.08 -1.25 1.71
CA CYS A 84 3.37 -1.16 2.99
C CYS A 84 1.99 -0.49 2.88
N VAL A 85 1.82 0.49 2.00
CA VAL A 85 0.56 1.25 1.86
C VAL A 85 -0.42 0.55 0.94
N LEU A 86 0.06 -0.11 -0.12
CA LEU A 86 -0.78 -0.72 -1.15
C LEU A 86 -1.76 -1.78 -0.60
N PRO A 87 -1.36 -2.69 0.31
CA PRO A 87 -2.28 -3.67 0.90
C PRO A 87 -3.38 -3.05 1.78
N LEU A 88 -3.19 -1.84 2.30
CA LEU A 88 -4.20 -1.15 3.12
C LEU A 88 -5.41 -0.70 2.29
N MET A 89 -5.29 -0.65 0.96
CA MET A 89 -6.43 -0.39 0.07
C MET A 89 -7.51 -1.47 0.19
N TYR A 90 -7.14 -2.71 0.50
CA TYR A 90 -8.07 -3.83 0.62
C TYR A 90 -9.09 -3.65 1.73
N PRO A 91 -8.70 -3.51 3.02
CA PRO A 91 -9.67 -3.30 4.09
C PRO A 91 -10.49 -2.02 3.89
N VAL A 92 -9.88 -0.91 3.43
CA VAL A 92 -10.61 0.35 3.20
C VAL A 92 -11.67 0.21 2.10
N GLY A 93 -11.37 -0.52 1.03
CA GLY A 93 -12.30 -0.74 -0.08
C GLY A 93 -13.34 -1.83 0.18
N LEU A 94 -12.98 -2.88 0.94
CA LEU A 94 -13.83 -4.05 1.14
C LEU A 94 -14.75 -3.97 2.35
N LEU A 95 -14.30 -3.39 3.47
CA LEU A 95 -15.09 -3.33 4.71
C LEU A 95 -16.40 -2.54 4.58
N PRO A 96 -16.50 -1.43 3.81
CA PRO A 96 -17.76 -0.69 3.68
C PRO A 96 -18.85 -1.45 2.92
N ALA A 97 -18.48 -2.37 2.02
CA ALA A 97 -19.43 -3.09 1.16
C ALA A 97 -20.24 -4.17 1.90
N HIS A 98 -19.88 -4.52 3.14
CA HIS A 98 -20.65 -5.46 3.97
C HIS A 98 -21.89 -4.82 4.64
N GLN A 99 -22.04 -3.49 4.58
CA GLN A 99 -23.08 -2.76 5.32
C GLN A 99 -24.47 -2.75 4.68
N SER A 100 -24.64 -3.25 3.45
CA SER A 100 -25.88 -3.06 2.68
C SER A 100 -26.74 -4.31 2.47
N HIS A 101 -26.53 -5.40 3.22
CA HIS A 101 -27.29 -6.66 3.03
C HIS A 101 -28.16 -7.08 4.23
N SER A 102 -28.60 -6.14 5.06
CA SER A 102 -29.69 -6.40 6.02
C SER A 102 -30.92 -5.57 5.66
N GLU A 103 -31.79 -6.14 4.82
CA GLU A 103 -33.16 -5.70 4.57
C GLU A 103 -34.12 -6.25 5.65
N HIS A 104 -33.75 -6.20 6.94
CA HIS A 104 -34.70 -6.49 8.01
C HIS A 104 -34.80 -5.32 9.00
N PRO A 105 -36.00 -4.76 9.22
CA PRO A 105 -36.22 -3.61 10.08
C PRO A 105 -36.24 -4.06 11.55
N GLN A 106 -35.13 -3.80 12.26
CA GLN A 106 -35.09 -3.74 13.72
C GLN A 106 -34.31 -2.47 14.09
N GLU A 107 -35.04 -1.36 14.23
CA GLU A 107 -34.54 0.02 14.06
C GLU A 107 -33.70 0.58 15.23
N SER A 108 -33.82 0.10 16.47
CA SER A 108 -33.23 0.84 17.62
C SER A 108 -31.83 0.39 18.07
N ALA A 109 -31.46 -0.88 17.86
CA ALA A 109 -30.11 -1.39 18.15
C ALA A 109 -29.19 -1.38 16.92
N SER A 110 -29.79 -1.45 15.72
CA SER A 110 -29.05 -1.45 14.45
C SER A 110 -28.49 -0.07 14.11
N ASP A 111 -29.19 1.02 14.46
CA ASP A 111 -28.72 2.38 14.18
C ASP A 111 -27.47 2.77 14.98
N ARG A 112 -27.41 2.43 16.28
CA ARG A 112 -26.19 2.63 17.10
C ARG A 112 -24.99 1.84 16.57
N SER A 113 -25.23 0.61 16.09
CA SER A 113 -24.19 -0.22 15.47
C SER A 113 -23.71 0.35 14.14
N ARG A 114 -24.62 0.90 13.32
CA ARG A 114 -24.31 1.56 12.04
C ARG A 114 -23.51 2.85 12.23
N GLU A 115 -23.86 3.67 13.21
CA GLU A 115 -23.18 4.91 13.50
C GLU A 115 -21.75 4.66 14.00
N SER A 116 -21.57 3.71 14.92
CA SER A 116 -20.24 3.28 15.39
C SER A 116 -19.36 2.78 14.24
N LYS A 117 -19.89 1.92 13.36
CA LYS A 117 -19.16 1.41 12.18
C LYS A 117 -18.83 2.52 11.17
N ARG A 118 -19.72 3.51 11.01
CA ARG A 118 -19.47 4.68 10.17
C ARG A 118 -18.33 5.52 10.75
N GLY A 119 -18.31 5.76 12.05
CA GLY A 119 -17.22 6.44 12.75
C GLY A 119 -15.88 5.73 12.55
N LEU A 120 -15.87 4.40 12.72
CA LEU A 120 -14.68 3.59 12.50
C LEU A 120 -14.17 3.67 11.05
N TYR A 121 -15.06 3.60 10.06
CA TYR A 121 -14.67 3.77 8.65
C TYR A 121 -14.01 5.14 8.39
N HIS A 122 -14.59 6.23 8.91
CA HIS A 122 -14.01 7.57 8.74
C HIS A 122 -12.66 7.70 9.44
N PHE A 123 -12.51 7.09 10.63
CA PHE A 123 -11.24 7.04 11.34
C PHE A 123 -10.17 6.28 10.53
N ARG A 124 -10.52 5.11 9.98
CA ARG A 124 -9.62 4.34 9.11
C ARG A 124 -9.25 5.10 7.84
N LEU A 125 -10.20 5.79 7.21
CA LEU A 125 -9.93 6.64 6.05
C LEU A 125 -9.01 7.82 6.39
N LEU A 126 -9.17 8.41 7.58
CA LEU A 126 -8.29 9.47 8.08
C LEU A 126 -6.86 8.97 8.29
N LEU A 127 -6.69 7.80 8.91
CA LEU A 127 -5.37 7.19 9.08
C LEU A 127 -4.72 6.84 7.74
N PHE A 128 -5.49 6.29 6.78
CA PHE A 128 -5.01 6.01 5.43
C PHE A 128 -4.62 7.31 4.69
N SER A 129 -5.38 8.39 4.87
CA SER A 129 -5.04 9.71 4.35
C SER A 129 -3.74 10.23 4.95
N LEU A 130 -3.54 10.07 6.26
CA LEU A 130 -2.31 10.45 6.95
C LEU A 130 -1.10 9.69 6.39
N LEU A 131 -1.21 8.37 6.23
CA LEU A 131 -0.17 7.55 5.59
C LEU A 131 0.13 8.03 4.17
N THR A 132 -0.90 8.35 3.39
CA THR A 132 -0.72 8.81 2.01
C THR A 132 -0.01 10.17 1.95
N VAL A 133 -0.30 11.08 2.90
CA VAL A 133 0.42 12.35 3.05
C VAL A 133 1.88 12.12 3.44
N LEU A 134 2.16 11.19 4.35
CA LEU A 134 3.55 10.84 4.71
C LEU A 134 4.29 10.20 3.53
N PHE A 135 3.62 9.35 2.78
CA PHE A 135 4.12 8.73 1.55
C PHE A 135 4.47 9.75 0.44
N PHE A 136 3.85 10.93 0.46
CA PHE A 136 4.17 11.99 -0.49
C PHE A 136 5.65 12.38 -0.47
N TYR A 137 6.29 12.38 0.71
CA TYR A 137 7.70 12.75 0.80
C TYR A 137 8.63 11.75 0.09
N PRO A 138 8.60 10.43 0.39
CA PRO A 138 9.37 9.44 -0.38
C PRO A 138 9.09 9.50 -1.88
N PHE A 139 7.83 9.68 -2.27
CA PHE A 139 7.43 9.79 -3.67
C PHE A 139 8.09 11.00 -4.36
N VAL A 140 8.01 12.18 -3.75
CA VAL A 140 8.58 13.41 -4.31
C VAL A 140 10.10 13.36 -4.29
N SER A 141 10.73 12.89 -3.22
CA SER A 141 12.18 12.74 -3.12
C SER A 141 12.72 11.87 -4.27
N GLN A 142 12.09 10.74 -4.55
CA GLN A 142 12.48 9.87 -5.65
C GLN A 142 12.12 10.45 -7.04
N ALA A 143 10.99 11.12 -7.19
CA ALA A 143 10.64 11.81 -8.43
C ALA A 143 11.65 12.92 -8.76
N ILE A 144 12.07 13.69 -7.74
CA ILE A 144 13.16 14.65 -7.87
C ILE A 144 14.45 13.91 -8.22
N HIS A 145 14.77 12.79 -7.60
CA HIS A 145 16.00 12.06 -7.96
C HIS A 145 16.02 11.59 -9.42
N ASN A 146 14.88 11.08 -9.91
CA ASN A 146 14.74 10.53 -11.26
C ASN A 146 14.60 11.61 -12.35
N TRP A 147 14.04 12.77 -12.02
CA TRP A 147 13.73 13.82 -13.00
C TRP A 147 14.54 15.10 -12.83
N ALA A 148 15.22 15.30 -11.69
CA ALA A 148 16.16 16.40 -11.54
C ALA A 148 17.37 16.18 -12.46
N PRO A 149 18.00 17.26 -12.94
CA PRO A 149 19.31 17.17 -13.57
C PRO A 149 20.26 16.42 -12.63
N SER A 150 20.96 15.41 -13.15
CA SER A 150 21.72 14.48 -12.31
C SER A 150 22.71 15.23 -11.42
N ARG A 151 22.80 14.79 -10.16
CA ARG A 151 23.69 15.42 -9.18
C ARG A 151 25.11 14.95 -9.45
N ILE A 152 25.95 15.94 -9.75
CA ILE A 152 27.38 15.91 -10.09
C ILE A 152 27.64 15.72 -11.58
N GLY A 153 28.00 16.83 -12.24
CA GLY A 153 28.73 16.78 -13.51
C GLY A 153 27.88 16.68 -14.77
N GLU A 154 26.55 16.66 -14.74
CA GLU A 154 25.75 16.92 -15.95
C GLU A 154 25.31 18.39 -16.00
N GLY A 155 25.95 19.14 -16.87
CA GLY A 155 25.63 20.53 -17.13
C GLY A 155 24.28 20.70 -17.84
N LYS A 156 23.18 20.59 -17.10
CA LYS A 156 21.82 20.81 -17.62
C LYS A 156 21.28 22.23 -17.35
N GLY A 157 22.13 23.14 -16.87
CA GLY A 157 21.85 24.58 -16.77
C GLY A 157 22.49 25.36 -17.93
N PRO A 158 22.01 26.58 -18.25
CA PRO A 158 22.65 27.43 -19.24
C PRO A 158 24.05 27.83 -18.71
N GLY A 159 25.08 27.16 -19.21
CA GLY A 159 26.48 27.31 -18.78
C GLY A 159 27.08 26.13 -18.00
N GLY A 160 26.37 25.00 -17.86
CA GLY A 160 26.95 23.79 -17.30
C GLY A 160 27.68 22.98 -18.36
N GLU A 161 28.98 22.72 -18.19
CA GLU A 161 29.66 21.66 -18.91
C GLU A 161 29.44 20.32 -18.21
N THR A 162 29.24 19.26 -18.99
CA THR A 162 29.17 17.91 -18.44
C THR A 162 30.59 17.47 -18.09
N VAL A 163 30.97 17.60 -16.81
CA VAL A 163 32.32 17.29 -16.30
C VAL A 163 32.60 15.78 -16.27
N VAL A 164 31.57 14.95 -16.18
CA VAL A 164 31.70 13.48 -16.19
C VAL A 164 30.63 12.91 -17.09
N THR A 165 31.06 12.23 -18.15
CA THR A 165 30.14 11.53 -19.06
C THR A 165 29.65 10.21 -18.44
N ASN A 166 28.48 9.73 -18.87
CA ASN A 166 27.96 8.43 -18.43
C ASN A 166 28.94 7.28 -18.71
N GLU A 167 29.68 7.35 -19.82
CA GLU A 167 30.71 6.36 -20.19
C GLU A 167 31.91 6.37 -19.23
N GLU A 168 32.32 7.54 -18.76
CA GLU A 168 33.40 7.68 -17.78
C GLU A 168 32.96 7.17 -16.40
N PHE A 169 31.73 7.46 -16.00
CA PHE A 169 31.16 6.94 -14.77
C PHE A 169 31.02 5.41 -14.79
N GLU A 170 30.54 4.84 -15.90
CA GLU A 170 30.50 3.39 -16.10
C GLU A 170 31.89 2.74 -16.03
N ARG A 171 32.92 3.42 -16.56
CA ARG A 171 34.30 2.93 -16.50
C ARG A 171 34.84 2.92 -15.07
N VAL A 172 34.60 3.98 -14.30
CA VAL A 172 34.96 4.04 -12.87
C VAL A 172 34.20 2.97 -12.09
N GLN A 173 32.91 2.82 -12.35
CA GLN A 173 32.06 1.81 -11.72
C GLN A 173 32.55 0.39 -12.03
N LYS A 174 32.96 0.11 -13.27
CA LYS A 174 33.51 -1.20 -13.67
C LYS A 174 34.86 -1.50 -13.01
N VAL A 175 35.71 -0.49 -12.81
CA VAL A 175 37.01 -0.63 -12.14
C VAL A 175 36.83 -0.84 -10.63
N CYS A 176 35.90 -0.11 -10.01
CA CYS A 176 35.67 -0.16 -8.56
C CYS A 176 34.74 -1.30 -8.12
N PHE A 177 33.81 -1.72 -8.97
CA PHE A 177 32.73 -2.66 -8.62
C PHE A 177 32.54 -3.79 -9.65
N GLY A 178 33.54 -4.09 -10.48
CA GLY A 178 33.43 -5.01 -11.63
C GLY A 178 32.94 -6.44 -11.34
N SER A 179 32.86 -6.85 -10.07
CA SER A 179 32.30 -8.13 -9.63
C SER A 179 30.82 -8.07 -9.20
N VAL A 180 30.23 -6.88 -9.07
CA VAL A 180 28.86 -6.69 -8.60
C VAL A 180 27.90 -6.66 -9.79
N LYS A 181 26.89 -7.54 -9.77
CA LYS A 181 25.79 -7.49 -10.74
C LYS A 181 24.79 -6.42 -10.30
N TYR A 182 24.61 -5.38 -11.10
CA TYR A 182 23.54 -4.40 -10.94
C TYR A 182 22.24 -4.91 -11.55
N LEU A 183 21.12 -4.22 -11.26
CA LEU A 183 19.85 -4.51 -11.94
C LEU A 183 20.04 -4.41 -13.45
N ALA A 184 19.46 -5.35 -14.18
CA ALA A 184 19.34 -5.21 -15.61
C ALA A 184 18.49 -3.98 -15.93
N PHE A 185 18.74 -3.34 -17.07
CA PHE A 185 17.97 -2.17 -17.54
C PHE A 185 16.44 -2.41 -17.51
N TRP A 186 16.02 -3.62 -17.84
CA TRP A 186 14.60 -4.00 -17.80
C TRP A 186 14.04 -4.09 -16.38
N GLU A 187 14.84 -4.50 -15.40
CA GLU A 187 14.42 -4.62 -14.00
C GLU A 187 14.29 -3.24 -13.35
N SER A 188 15.20 -2.30 -13.66
CA SER A 188 15.11 -0.92 -13.18
C SER A 188 13.92 -0.19 -13.78
N GLN A 189 13.63 -0.39 -15.08
CA GLN A 189 12.40 0.11 -15.69
C GLN A 189 11.14 -0.52 -15.10
N LEU A 190 11.15 -1.83 -14.86
CA LEU A 190 10.02 -2.52 -14.23
C LEU A 190 9.75 -1.99 -12.83
N LEU A 191 10.78 -1.78 -12.03
CA LEU A 191 10.68 -1.19 -10.68
C LEU A 191 10.05 0.21 -10.75
N ALA A 192 10.63 1.11 -11.54
CA ALA A 192 10.16 2.49 -11.66
C ALA A 192 8.71 2.56 -12.19
N ALA A 193 8.37 1.74 -13.19
CA ALA A 193 7.00 1.68 -13.73
C ALA A 193 6.00 1.16 -12.68
N THR A 194 6.39 0.14 -11.91
CA THR A 194 5.55 -0.46 -10.87
C THR A 194 5.35 0.50 -9.69
N GLU A 195 6.41 1.19 -9.26
CA GLU A 195 6.34 2.24 -8.22
C GLU A 195 5.40 3.37 -8.64
N LEU A 196 5.57 3.88 -9.87
CA LEU A 196 4.71 4.94 -10.40
C LEU A 196 3.25 4.49 -10.49
N ALA A 197 2.99 3.32 -11.08
CA ALA A 197 1.64 2.78 -11.26
C ALA A 197 0.95 2.58 -9.90
N SER A 198 1.67 2.03 -8.92
CA SER A 198 1.15 1.80 -7.57
C SER A 198 0.90 3.11 -6.82
N SER A 199 1.80 4.08 -6.95
CA SER A 199 1.64 5.41 -6.35
C SER A 199 0.41 6.12 -6.89
N LEU A 200 0.24 6.14 -8.22
CA LEU A 200 -0.95 6.71 -8.87
C LEU A 200 -2.23 6.00 -8.44
N LEU A 201 -2.19 4.67 -8.30
CA LEU A 201 -3.31 3.87 -7.84
C LEU A 201 -3.72 4.23 -6.40
N ILE A 202 -2.75 4.39 -5.49
CA ILE A 202 -2.97 4.82 -4.10
C ILE A 202 -3.63 6.21 -4.07
N TYR A 203 -3.10 7.18 -4.80
CA TYR A 203 -3.68 8.53 -4.86
C TYR A 203 -5.10 8.51 -5.45
N PHE A 204 -5.31 7.82 -6.57
CA PHE A 204 -6.63 7.70 -7.18
C PHE A 204 -7.64 7.08 -6.21
N PHE A 205 -7.24 6.04 -5.50
CA PHE A 205 -8.07 5.40 -4.48
C PHE A 205 -8.41 6.34 -3.32
N LEU A 206 -7.43 7.09 -2.80
CA LEU A 206 -7.67 8.09 -1.76
C LEU A 206 -8.66 9.14 -2.24
N PHE A 207 -8.41 9.77 -3.39
CA PHE A 207 -9.30 10.80 -3.95
C PHE A 207 -10.72 10.27 -4.15
N TRP A 208 -10.85 9.06 -4.68
CA TRP A 208 -12.15 8.41 -4.84
C TRP A 208 -12.92 8.31 -3.51
N HIS A 209 -12.27 7.81 -2.46
CA HIS A 209 -12.89 7.63 -1.15
C HIS A 209 -13.18 8.96 -0.45
N LEU A 210 -12.30 9.97 -0.59
CA LEU A 210 -12.53 11.31 -0.05
C LEU A 210 -13.72 11.99 -0.72
N ILE A 211 -13.83 11.94 -2.05
CA ILE A 211 -14.97 12.51 -2.77
C ILE A 211 -16.25 11.75 -2.38
N SER A 212 -16.22 10.42 -2.30
CA SER A 212 -17.38 9.65 -1.84
C SER A 212 -17.79 10.00 -0.41
N ALA A 213 -16.85 10.24 0.50
CA ALA A 213 -17.16 10.63 1.88
C ALA A 213 -17.71 12.07 1.93
N HIS A 214 -17.18 12.97 1.12
CA HIS A 214 -17.66 14.35 1.02
C HIS A 214 -19.10 14.42 0.48
N ILE A 215 -19.39 13.67 -0.58
CA ILE A 215 -20.75 13.55 -1.14
C ILE A 215 -21.73 13.02 -0.11
N GLN A 216 -21.34 11.99 0.67
CA GLN A 216 -22.21 11.44 1.72
C GLN A 216 -22.49 12.43 2.84
N ARG A 217 -21.58 13.38 3.12
CA ARG A 217 -21.84 14.46 4.08
C ARG A 217 -22.80 15.48 3.50
N MET A 218 -22.63 15.85 2.23
CA MET A 218 -23.53 16.79 1.55
C MET A 218 -24.97 16.24 1.43
N GLU A 219 -25.15 14.95 1.16
CA GLU A 219 -26.48 14.32 1.09
C GLU A 219 -27.25 14.36 2.43
N ILE A 220 -26.55 14.52 3.56
CA ILE A 220 -27.15 14.67 4.89
C ILE A 220 -27.55 16.13 5.18
N ASP A 221 -26.86 17.10 4.54
CA ASP A 221 -27.13 18.54 4.66
C ASP A 221 -28.05 19.07 3.53
N GLU A 222 -28.37 18.25 2.51
CA GLU A 222 -29.17 18.60 1.33
C GLU A 222 -30.69 18.56 1.57
N GLU A 223 -31.16 19.32 2.57
CA GLU A 223 -32.48 19.96 2.44
C GLU A 223 -32.39 21.25 1.59
N ASP A 224 -31.17 21.75 1.23
CA ASP A 224 -31.07 23.12 0.69
C ASP A 224 -30.05 23.46 -0.43
N ILE A 225 -29.29 22.55 -1.08
CA ILE A 225 -28.25 22.99 -2.06
C ILE A 225 -28.29 22.29 -3.44
N GLY A 226 -29.20 22.80 -4.29
CA GLY A 226 -28.87 23.42 -5.58
C GLY A 226 -28.04 22.68 -6.66
N ALA A 227 -28.75 22.05 -7.60
CA ALA A 227 -28.56 21.95 -9.07
C ALA A 227 -27.18 21.75 -9.75
N MET A 228 -26.05 22.25 -9.23
CA MET A 228 -24.72 22.17 -9.88
C MET A 228 -23.93 20.92 -9.46
N THR A 229 -24.10 20.46 -8.21
CA THR A 229 -23.53 19.21 -7.67
C THR A 229 -24.25 17.95 -8.15
N GLY A 230 -25.53 18.07 -8.51
CA GLY A 230 -26.40 16.94 -8.87
C GLY A 230 -25.99 16.18 -10.15
N GLY A 231 -25.19 16.77 -11.03
CA GLY A 231 -24.63 16.09 -12.21
C GLY A 231 -23.51 15.12 -11.82
N LEU A 232 -22.54 15.60 -11.03
CA LEU A 232 -21.40 14.83 -10.55
C LEU A 232 -21.86 13.77 -9.54
N LEU A 233 -22.83 14.10 -8.67
CA LEU A 233 -23.49 13.14 -7.78
C LEU A 233 -24.17 12.01 -8.54
N ARG A 234 -24.90 12.30 -9.63
CA ARG A 234 -25.56 11.28 -10.46
C ARG A 234 -24.55 10.37 -11.15
N ILE A 235 -23.45 10.92 -11.66
CA ILE A 235 -22.38 10.14 -12.30
C ILE A 235 -21.70 9.25 -11.25
N MET A 236 -21.33 9.78 -10.09
CA MET A 236 -20.72 9.01 -9.01
C MET A 236 -21.66 7.98 -8.41
N GLY A 237 -22.96 8.27 -8.29
CA GLY A 237 -23.98 7.30 -7.88
C GLY A 237 -24.14 6.15 -8.88
N ARG A 238 -24.08 6.45 -10.19
CA ARG A 238 -24.03 5.42 -11.25
C ARG A 238 -22.75 4.60 -11.18
N ILE A 239 -21.59 5.22 -11.02
CA ILE A 239 -20.31 4.50 -10.92
C ILE A 239 -20.27 3.65 -9.64
N LYS A 240 -20.75 4.17 -8.51
CA LYS A 240 -20.86 3.43 -7.24
C LYS A 240 -21.81 2.25 -7.35
N SER A 241 -22.94 2.39 -8.04
CA SER A 241 -23.88 1.29 -8.27
C SER A 241 -23.33 0.25 -9.26
N VAL A 242 -22.61 0.68 -10.31
CA VAL A 242 -21.89 -0.22 -11.23
C VAL A 242 -20.76 -0.95 -10.52
N TRP A 243 -19.94 -0.27 -9.73
CA TRP A 243 -18.85 -0.87 -8.94
C TRP A 243 -19.42 -1.88 -7.93
N LYS A 244 -20.50 -1.52 -7.22
CA LYS A 244 -21.17 -2.41 -6.27
C LYS A 244 -21.75 -3.67 -6.94
N ARG A 245 -22.25 -3.55 -8.17
CA ARG A 245 -22.91 -4.65 -8.89
C ARG A 245 -21.94 -5.48 -9.73
N SER A 246 -20.80 -4.91 -10.11
CA SER A 246 -19.84 -5.53 -11.03
C SER A 246 -18.80 -6.36 -10.28
N LYS A 247 -19.10 -7.67 -10.17
CA LYS A 247 -18.16 -8.70 -9.71
C LYS A 247 -16.77 -8.64 -10.38
N PRO A 248 -16.62 -8.45 -11.70
CA PRO A 248 -15.29 -8.39 -12.32
C PRO A 248 -14.49 -7.15 -11.93
N LEU A 249 -15.13 -6.01 -11.66
CA LEU A 249 -14.43 -4.80 -11.20
C LEU A 249 -13.87 -4.98 -9.79
N ILE A 250 -14.61 -5.67 -8.90
CA ILE A 250 -14.12 -6.01 -7.56
C ILE A 250 -12.93 -6.97 -7.64
N THR A 251 -13.00 -7.99 -8.51
CA THR A 251 -11.88 -8.92 -8.73
C THR A 251 -10.66 -8.20 -9.30
N LEU A 252 -10.84 -7.31 -10.27
CA LEU A 252 -9.75 -6.52 -10.85
C LEU A 252 -9.10 -5.61 -9.78
N PHE A 253 -9.92 -4.94 -8.99
CA PHE A 253 -9.47 -4.11 -7.87
C PHE A 253 -8.69 -4.91 -6.81
N LEU A 254 -8.97 -6.21 -6.67
CA LEU A 254 -8.24 -7.08 -5.76
C LEU A 254 -6.92 -7.60 -6.34
N CYS A 255 -6.94 -8.04 -7.59
CA CYS A 255 -5.79 -8.66 -8.24
C CYS A 255 -4.70 -7.66 -8.63
N VAL A 256 -5.06 -6.46 -9.06
CA VAL A 256 -4.09 -5.47 -9.55
C VAL A 256 -3.12 -5.01 -8.45
N PRO A 257 -3.58 -4.55 -7.27
CA PRO A 257 -2.66 -4.19 -6.21
C PRO A 257 -1.81 -5.36 -5.72
N ALA A 258 -2.33 -6.60 -5.75
CA ALA A 258 -1.60 -7.79 -5.29
C ALA A 258 -0.48 -8.17 -6.25
N ALA A 259 -0.73 -8.05 -7.56
CA ALA A 259 0.26 -8.28 -8.58
C ALA A 259 1.38 -7.22 -8.51
N LEU A 260 1.01 -5.95 -8.36
CA LEU A 260 1.95 -4.84 -8.20
C LEU A 260 2.81 -5.02 -6.95
N ASP A 261 2.18 -5.34 -5.81
CA ASP A 261 2.87 -5.60 -4.55
C ASP A 261 3.86 -6.77 -4.67
N GLY A 262 3.44 -7.86 -5.33
CA GLY A 262 4.31 -9.01 -5.58
C GLY A 262 5.54 -8.68 -6.42
N ILE A 263 5.39 -7.82 -7.44
CA ILE A 263 6.51 -7.34 -8.26
C ILE A 263 7.44 -6.45 -7.42
N LEU A 264 6.88 -5.53 -6.63
CA LEU A 264 7.66 -4.65 -5.75
C LEU A 264 8.49 -5.44 -4.74
N LEU A 265 7.87 -6.42 -4.06
CA LEU A 265 8.57 -7.28 -3.11
C LEU A 265 9.71 -8.05 -3.78
N TYR A 266 9.49 -8.59 -4.99
CA TYR A 266 10.55 -9.23 -5.76
C TYR A 266 11.72 -8.27 -6.01
N CYS A 267 11.44 -7.07 -6.52
CA CYS A 267 12.46 -6.06 -6.79
C CYS A 267 13.21 -5.63 -5.51
N ILE A 268 12.50 -5.43 -4.40
CA ILE A 268 13.09 -5.08 -3.09
C ILE A 268 14.06 -6.15 -2.62
N PHE A 269 13.65 -7.43 -2.62
CA PHE A 269 14.52 -8.52 -2.18
C PHE A 269 15.73 -8.68 -3.10
N HIS A 270 15.54 -8.49 -4.41
CA HIS A 270 16.64 -8.52 -5.36
C HIS A 270 17.63 -7.38 -5.12
N LEU A 271 17.13 -6.16 -4.92
CA LEU A 271 17.94 -4.98 -4.58
C LEU A 271 18.74 -5.17 -3.29
N ARG A 272 18.11 -5.73 -2.25
CA ARG A 272 18.80 -6.06 -0.99
C ARG A 272 19.88 -7.11 -1.18
N HIS A 273 19.65 -8.08 -2.06
CA HIS A 273 20.68 -9.07 -2.40
C HIS A 273 21.89 -8.42 -3.08
N ILE A 274 21.65 -7.49 -4.01
CA ILE A 274 22.73 -6.72 -4.66
C ILE A 274 23.47 -5.85 -3.63
N GLN A 275 22.76 -5.18 -2.73
CA GLN A 275 23.39 -4.41 -1.63
C GLN A 275 24.27 -5.29 -0.75
N ALA A 276 23.84 -6.51 -0.43
CA ALA A 276 24.63 -7.45 0.34
C ALA A 276 25.92 -7.86 -0.42
N GLN A 277 25.84 -8.08 -1.74
CA GLN A 277 27.00 -8.36 -2.58
C GLN A 277 27.97 -7.18 -2.65
N ILE A 278 27.46 -5.94 -2.73
CA ILE A 278 28.28 -4.72 -2.70
C ILE A 278 29.01 -4.61 -1.36
N ALA A 279 28.30 -4.77 -0.24
CA ALA A 279 28.89 -4.68 1.08
C ALA A 279 30.00 -5.73 1.28
N GLN A 280 29.77 -6.97 0.86
CA GLN A 280 30.78 -8.03 0.90
C GLN A 280 31.98 -7.75 -0.02
N GLY A 281 31.73 -7.25 -1.23
CA GLY A 281 32.78 -6.86 -2.17
C GLY A 281 33.68 -5.73 -1.67
N LEU A 282 33.14 -4.85 -0.82
CA LEU A 282 33.86 -3.77 -0.15
C LEU A 282 34.50 -4.20 1.19
N GLY A 283 34.44 -5.48 1.55
CA GLY A 283 35.00 -6.01 2.81
C GLY A 283 34.18 -5.66 4.06
N GLY A 284 32.96 -5.15 3.89
CA GLY A 284 32.02 -4.84 4.97
C GLY A 284 31.08 -5.99 5.30
N GLN A 285 30.44 -5.92 6.48
CA GLN A 285 29.34 -6.83 6.85
C GLN A 285 28.00 -6.19 6.53
N TYR A 286 27.11 -6.94 5.87
CA TYR A 286 25.73 -6.51 5.63
C TYR A 286 24.85 -6.84 6.84
N ALA A 287 24.59 -5.85 7.70
CA ALA A 287 23.74 -5.99 8.89
C ALA A 287 22.25 -6.23 8.55
N GLY A 288 21.84 -5.98 7.31
CA GLY A 288 20.45 -6.08 6.89
C GLY A 288 19.86 -7.49 6.81
N ASN A 289 20.60 -8.55 7.13
CA ASN A 289 20.12 -9.95 7.02
C ASN A 289 19.87 -10.67 8.36
N GLU A 290 19.99 -9.99 9.50
CA GLU A 290 19.78 -10.62 10.81
C GLU A 290 18.33 -11.06 11.04
N TRP A 291 17.37 -10.25 10.57
CA TRP A 291 15.95 -10.59 10.50
C TRP A 291 15.43 -10.30 9.10
N GLY A 292 14.79 -11.29 8.49
CA GLY A 292 14.13 -11.11 7.20
C GLY A 292 12.91 -10.21 7.34
N PHE A 293 12.71 -9.26 6.43
CA PHE A 293 11.53 -8.39 6.41
C PHE A 293 10.22 -9.19 6.53
N GLY A 294 10.11 -10.29 5.78
CA GLY A 294 8.95 -11.18 5.85
C GLY A 294 8.76 -11.87 7.20
N GLN A 295 9.80 -12.07 8.01
CA GLN A 295 9.66 -12.59 9.38
C GLN A 295 9.04 -11.54 10.29
N ILE A 296 9.53 -10.30 10.21
CA ILE A 296 8.99 -9.17 10.97
C ILE A 296 7.52 -8.96 10.61
N VAL A 297 7.20 -8.87 9.32
CA VAL A 297 5.82 -8.71 8.84
C VAL A 297 4.93 -9.88 9.28
N SER A 298 5.42 -11.11 9.19
CA SER A 298 4.66 -12.29 9.64
C SER A 298 4.30 -12.20 11.13
N ILE A 299 5.23 -11.77 11.98
CA ILE A 299 5.02 -11.70 13.43
C ILE A 299 4.17 -10.48 13.81
N VAL A 300 4.45 -9.31 13.23
CA VAL A 300 3.80 -8.05 13.61
C VAL A 300 2.40 -7.92 13.03
N ILE A 301 2.18 -8.44 11.82
CA ILE A 301 0.90 -8.27 11.11
C ILE A 301 0.10 -9.57 11.11
N PHE A 302 0.67 -10.67 10.61
CA PHE A 302 -0.12 -11.87 10.32
C PHE A 302 -0.45 -12.72 11.56
N VAL A 303 0.46 -12.83 12.54
CA VAL A 303 0.18 -13.59 13.78
C VAL A 303 -1.02 -12.99 14.54
N PRO A 304 -1.08 -11.68 14.83
CA PRO A 304 -2.25 -11.08 15.47
C PRO A 304 -3.54 -11.29 14.69
N VAL A 305 -3.49 -11.16 13.36
CA VAL A 305 -4.66 -11.41 12.49
C VAL A 305 -5.18 -12.84 12.63
N LEU A 306 -4.28 -13.83 12.61
CA LEU A 306 -4.67 -15.23 12.76
C LEU A 306 -5.26 -15.51 14.15
N VAL A 307 -4.71 -14.91 15.20
CA VAL A 307 -5.23 -15.02 16.58
C VAL A 307 -6.65 -14.44 16.65
N ASP A 308 -6.87 -13.27 16.09
CA ASP A 308 -8.16 -12.57 16.15
C ASP A 308 -9.23 -13.30 15.31
N MET A 309 -8.84 -13.83 14.14
CA MET A 309 -9.70 -14.71 13.33
C MET A 309 -10.06 -15.99 14.10
N ALA A 310 -9.10 -16.63 14.79
CA ALA A 310 -9.35 -17.85 15.55
C ALA A 310 -10.28 -17.58 16.74
N PHE A 311 -10.07 -16.48 17.47
CA PHE A 311 -10.92 -16.07 18.59
C PHE A 311 -12.34 -15.73 18.14
N THR A 312 -12.47 -15.00 17.03
CA THR A 312 -13.76 -14.68 16.41
C THR A 312 -14.48 -15.94 15.94
N GLY A 313 -13.75 -16.89 15.35
CA GLY A 313 -14.30 -18.17 14.93
C GLY A 313 -14.80 -19.02 16.10
N TRP A 314 -14.06 -19.03 17.20
CA TRP A 314 -14.44 -19.70 18.44
C TRP A 314 -15.73 -19.12 19.03
N THR A 315 -15.78 -17.81 19.22
CA THR A 315 -16.93 -17.11 19.81
C THR A 315 -18.20 -17.25 18.97
N TYR A 316 -18.10 -17.22 17.63
CA TYR A 316 -19.22 -17.48 16.74
C TYR A 316 -19.78 -18.90 16.93
N ARG A 317 -18.89 -19.90 17.02
CA ARG A 317 -19.28 -21.30 17.20
C ARG A 317 -20.01 -21.51 18.53
N THR A 318 -19.53 -20.90 19.60
CA THR A 318 -20.15 -21.03 20.94
C THR A 318 -21.46 -20.28 21.11
N SER A 319 -21.75 -19.27 20.28
CA SER A 319 -22.95 -18.43 20.41
C SER A 319 -24.08 -18.78 19.44
N VAL A 320 -23.76 -19.33 18.26
CA VAL A 320 -24.74 -19.59 17.18
C VAL A 320 -25.05 -21.09 16.97
N LEU A 321 -24.17 -21.98 17.42
CA LEU A 321 -24.33 -23.44 17.33
C LEU A 321 -24.35 -24.07 18.74
N PRO A 322 -25.40 -23.88 19.55
CA PRO A 322 -25.61 -24.70 20.75
C PRO A 322 -25.86 -26.17 20.39
#